data_AF-A0A4Y9PYV3-F1
#
_entry.id   AF-A0A4Y9PYV3-F1
#
_cell.length_a   1.000
_cell.length_b   1.000
_cell.length_c   1.000
_cell.angle_alpha   90.00
_cell.angle_beta   90.00
_cell.angle_gamma   90.00
#
_symmetry.space_group_name_H-M   'P 1'
#
loop_
_entity.id
_entity.type
_entity.pdbx_description
1 polymer ?
#
loop_
_entity_poly.entity_id
_entity_poly.type
_entity_poly.pdbx_seq_one_letter_code
_entity_poly.pdbx_strand_id
1 'polypeptide(L)'
;MSVQAAAPRRMEIITPSYAPDRELCGDLVRSVRRFAPIGTRHTVVVPPSDLTLFRPLEAEGATVIATRDIMPRGFVRLPRMNMWLSVRAPWPPVRGWIAQQIVKLQAVAASTADAVLVVDSDVEFVRPFALSDFLVDGRVPLYRLDGAVTDHLPRHLLWDRAARELLGLAPDAAQPRPDYICWPCVWDPAVVRAALARVQRVAGTAWPVAVGRRLHFSEMVLYGVFAEYGRGPVEPLPVTADMHCPSFSDERALDRVALDRFLADVSDDDVAVMISAKSGTDLAVRREAIRRVASAAP
;
A
#
# COMPACT_ATOMS: atom_id res chain seq x y z
N MET A 1 -40.54 8.20 5.26
CA MET A 1 -39.45 7.27 5.59
C MET A 1 -38.20 8.11 5.82
N SER A 2 -37.78 8.26 7.07
CA SER A 2 -36.58 9.03 7.42
C SER A 2 -35.36 8.24 6.94
N VAL A 3 -34.63 8.78 5.95
CA VAL A 3 -33.31 8.25 5.59
C VAL A 3 -32.40 8.53 6.78
N GLN A 4 -32.11 7.50 7.56
CA GLN A 4 -31.14 7.57 8.62
C GLN A 4 -29.78 7.80 7.94
N ALA A 5 -29.21 9.01 8.10
CA ALA A 5 -27.91 9.32 7.55
C ALA A 5 -26.90 8.27 8.04
N ALA A 6 -26.25 7.56 7.11
CA ALA A 6 -25.21 6.61 7.45
C ALA A 6 -24.13 7.34 8.27
N ALA A 7 -23.64 6.69 9.33
CA ALA A 7 -22.53 7.23 10.10
C ALA A 7 -21.35 7.56 9.16
N PRO A 8 -20.62 8.66 9.39
CA PRO A 8 -19.50 9.03 8.53
C PRO A 8 -18.45 7.92 8.55
N ARG A 9 -18.10 7.42 7.37
CA ARG A 9 -17.07 6.38 7.23
C ARG A 9 -15.71 6.95 7.58
N ARG A 10 -14.98 6.22 8.41
CA ARG A 10 -13.64 6.58 8.87
C ARG A 10 -12.60 6.02 7.90
N MET A 11 -11.70 6.90 7.46
CA MET A 11 -10.54 6.55 6.68
C MET A 11 -9.28 6.72 7.52
N GLU A 12 -8.34 5.80 7.36
CA GLU A 12 -6.99 5.90 7.91
C GLU A 12 -5.96 5.80 6.79
N ILE A 13 -4.88 6.57 6.87
CA ILE A 13 -3.76 6.53 5.94
C ILE A 13 -2.57 5.90 6.66
N ILE A 14 -1.93 4.91 6.02
CA ILE A 14 -0.74 4.23 6.57
C ILE A 14 0.39 4.33 5.55
N THR A 15 1.52 4.89 5.99
CA THR A 15 2.71 5.08 5.16
C THR A 15 3.92 4.38 5.77
N PRO A 16 4.39 3.26 5.21
CA PRO A 16 5.70 2.74 5.55
C PRO A 16 6.78 3.62 4.92
N SER A 17 7.81 3.93 5.69
CA SER A 17 8.95 4.73 5.22
C SER A 17 10.25 4.30 5.91
N TYR A 18 11.37 4.86 5.45
CA TYR A 18 12.71 4.61 5.97
C TYR A 18 13.64 5.77 5.58
N ALA A 19 14.81 5.88 6.21
CA ALA A 19 15.66 7.08 6.13
C ALA A 19 15.93 7.67 4.73
N PRO A 20 16.23 6.88 3.68
CA PRO A 20 16.37 7.37 2.30
C PRO A 20 15.14 8.10 1.74
N ASP A 21 13.93 7.69 2.15
CA ASP A 21 12.67 8.27 1.65
C ASP A 21 12.18 9.41 2.54
N ARG A 22 13.01 9.92 3.47
CA ARG A 22 12.60 10.92 4.47
C ARG A 22 12.00 12.17 3.85
N GLU A 23 12.59 12.68 2.78
CA GLU A 23 12.08 13.89 2.13
C GLU A 23 10.77 13.63 1.38
N LEU A 24 10.68 12.51 0.66
CA LEU A 24 9.48 12.10 -0.06
C LEU A 24 8.29 11.88 0.90
N CYS A 25 8.54 11.17 2.01
CA CYS A 25 7.54 10.98 3.06
C CYS A 25 7.12 12.31 3.69
N GLY A 26 8.02 13.28 3.79
CA GLY A 26 7.68 14.63 4.24
C GLY A 26 6.74 15.37 3.29
N ASP A 27 6.96 15.23 1.98
CA ASP A 27 6.08 15.78 0.94
C ASP A 27 4.69 15.10 0.98
N LEU A 28 4.65 13.78 1.16
CA LEU A 28 3.41 13.03 1.36
C LEU A 28 2.65 13.50 2.62
N VAL A 29 3.31 13.61 3.78
CA VAL A 29 2.64 14.05 5.02
C VAL A 29 2.05 15.46 4.87
N ARG A 30 2.79 16.39 4.24
CA ARG A 30 2.28 17.74 3.99
C ARG A 30 1.10 17.75 3.02
N SER A 31 1.13 16.94 1.96
CA SER A 31 0.01 16.84 1.03
C SER A 31 -1.22 16.20 1.67
N VAL A 32 -1.06 15.17 2.51
CA VAL A 32 -2.14 14.60 3.32
C VAL A 32 -2.74 15.65 4.25
N ARG A 33 -1.93 16.38 5.01
CA ARG A 33 -2.39 17.46 5.89
C ARG A 33 -3.20 18.52 5.12
N ARG A 34 -2.79 18.82 3.90
CA ARG A 34 -3.39 19.86 3.05
C ARG A 34 -4.71 19.39 2.42
N PHE A 35 -4.80 18.13 2.01
CA PHE A 35 -5.84 17.67 1.08
C PHE A 35 -6.76 16.58 1.63
N ALA A 36 -6.35 15.86 2.67
CA ALA A 36 -7.22 14.84 3.25
C ALA A 36 -8.35 15.47 4.08
N PRO A 37 -9.49 14.76 4.27
CA PRO A 37 -10.57 15.22 5.13
C PRO A 37 -10.08 15.50 6.56
N ILE A 38 -10.63 16.53 7.19
CA ILE A 38 -10.34 16.87 8.59
C ILE A 38 -10.58 15.65 9.48
N GLY A 39 -9.63 15.35 10.37
CA GLY A 39 -9.70 14.20 11.27
C GLY A 39 -9.19 12.88 10.67
N THR A 40 -8.71 12.87 9.42
CA THR A 40 -8.02 11.71 8.85
C THR A 40 -6.77 11.39 9.67
N ARG A 41 -6.69 10.16 10.18
CA ARG A 41 -5.49 9.67 10.87
C ARG A 41 -4.45 9.27 9.84
N HIS A 42 -3.26 9.87 9.90
CA HIS A 42 -2.11 9.48 9.09
C HIS A 42 -1.02 8.86 9.98
N THR A 43 -0.75 7.57 9.80
CA THR A 43 0.28 6.85 10.56
C THR A 43 1.49 6.58 9.66
N VAL A 44 2.66 7.08 10.06
CA VAL A 44 3.95 6.82 9.41
C VAL A 44 4.70 5.76 10.20
N VAL A 45 5.09 4.67 9.53
CA VAL A 45 5.73 3.50 10.14
C VAL A 45 7.17 3.40 9.67
N VAL A 46 8.12 3.50 10.60
CA VAL A 46 9.56 3.55 10.28
C VAL A 46 10.38 2.55 11.08
N PRO A 47 11.56 2.13 10.60
CA PRO A 47 12.49 1.36 11.43
C PRO A 47 12.80 2.08 12.76
N PRO A 48 13.02 1.36 13.88
CA PRO A 48 13.35 1.99 15.16
C PRO A 48 14.56 2.92 15.12
N SER A 49 15.54 2.64 14.25
CA SER A 49 16.72 3.48 14.01
C SER A 49 16.39 4.85 13.43
N ASP A 50 15.25 4.97 12.77
CA ASP A 50 14.87 6.13 11.96
C ASP A 50 13.83 6.99 12.69
N LEU A 51 13.32 6.55 13.85
CA LEU A 51 12.31 7.27 14.64
C LEU A 51 12.67 8.74 14.85
N THR A 52 13.90 9.04 15.29
CA THR A 52 14.34 10.41 15.55
C THR A 52 14.34 11.27 14.28
N LEU A 53 14.67 10.68 13.12
CA LEU A 53 14.67 11.37 11.83
C LEU A 53 13.26 11.75 11.38
N PHE A 54 12.27 10.91 11.69
CA PHE A 54 10.88 11.10 11.26
C PHE A 54 9.99 11.83 12.26
N ARG A 55 10.34 11.85 13.55
CA ARG A 55 9.60 12.56 14.62
C ARG A 55 9.15 13.99 14.27
N PRO A 56 9.94 14.83 13.55
CA PRO A 56 9.47 16.15 13.16
C PRO A 56 8.17 16.16 12.34
N LEU A 57 7.81 15.06 11.66
CA LEU A 57 6.55 14.94 10.91
C LEU A 57 5.31 14.91 11.81
N GLU A 58 5.46 14.68 13.12
CA GLU A 58 4.35 14.78 14.07
C GLU A 58 3.79 16.21 14.17
N ALA A 59 4.64 17.22 13.97
CA ALA A 59 4.20 18.63 13.89
C ALA A 59 3.39 18.93 12.62
N GLU A 60 3.46 18.06 11.61
CA GLU A 60 2.69 18.13 10.37
C GLU A 60 1.41 17.27 10.43
N GLY A 61 1.07 16.71 11.59
CA GLY A 61 -0.18 15.98 11.82
C GLY A 61 -0.09 14.46 11.60
N ALA A 62 1.08 13.92 11.27
CA ALA A 62 1.28 12.46 11.24
C ALA A 62 1.48 11.88 12.64
N THR A 63 1.17 10.60 12.82
CA THR A 63 1.61 9.80 13.98
C THR A 63 2.79 8.94 13.55
N VAL A 64 3.96 9.10 14.17
CA VAL A 64 5.16 8.34 13.81
C VAL A 64 5.35 7.18 14.78
N ILE A 65 5.33 5.95 14.28
CA ILE A 65 5.54 4.74 15.09
C ILE A 65 6.63 3.85 14.52
N ALA A 66 7.20 3.00 15.36
CA ALA A 66 8.24 2.07 14.91
C ALA A 66 7.63 0.80 14.31
N THR A 67 8.33 0.20 13.35
CA THR A 67 7.95 -1.10 12.80
C THR A 67 7.80 -2.16 13.87
N ARG A 68 8.59 -2.12 14.95
CA ARG A 68 8.47 -3.07 16.08
C ARG A 68 7.14 -2.98 16.84
N ASP A 69 6.46 -1.84 16.78
CA ASP A 69 5.20 -1.60 17.48
C ASP A 69 4.01 -2.21 16.69
N ILE A 70 4.21 -2.45 15.39
CA ILE A 70 3.25 -3.12 14.50
C ILE A 70 3.62 -4.59 14.28
N MET A 71 4.92 -4.89 14.20
CA MET A 71 5.40 -6.22 13.84
C MET A 71 4.80 -7.29 14.77
N PRO A 72 4.31 -8.42 14.22
CA PRO A 72 3.77 -9.50 15.04
C PRO A 72 4.74 -9.97 16.12
N ARG A 73 4.22 -10.32 17.30
CA ARG A 73 5.04 -10.76 18.44
C ARG A 73 5.95 -11.94 18.07
N GLY A 74 7.19 -11.88 18.55
CA GLY A 74 8.19 -12.92 18.29
C GLY A 74 9.03 -12.71 17.03
N PHE A 75 8.86 -11.60 16.32
CA PHE A 75 9.78 -11.19 15.27
C PHE A 75 10.83 -10.22 15.80
N VAL A 76 12.10 -10.55 15.60
CA VAL A 76 13.25 -9.76 16.07
C VAL A 76 14.09 -9.35 14.87
N ARG A 77 14.33 -8.05 14.72
CA ARG A 77 15.21 -7.51 13.68
C ARG A 77 16.66 -7.88 13.98
N LEU A 78 17.39 -8.40 12.98
CA LEU A 78 18.80 -8.71 13.11
C LEU A 78 19.66 -7.44 13.11
N PRO A 79 20.61 -7.27 14.04
CA PRO A 79 21.51 -6.13 14.05
C PRO A 79 22.30 -6.04 12.74
N ARG A 80 22.42 -4.83 12.18
CA ARG A 80 23.20 -4.52 10.95
C ARG A 80 22.76 -5.26 9.68
N MET A 81 21.67 -6.03 9.72
CA MET A 81 21.11 -6.70 8.55
C MET A 81 19.69 -6.21 8.31
N ASN A 82 19.29 -6.06 7.05
CA ASN A 82 17.90 -5.78 6.70
C ASN A 82 17.07 -7.09 6.70
N MET A 83 17.06 -7.79 7.84
CA MET A 83 16.39 -9.07 8.02
C MET A 83 15.78 -9.20 9.42
N TRP A 84 14.81 -10.10 9.55
CA TRP A 84 14.09 -10.40 10.78
C TRP A 84 14.08 -11.91 11.03
N LEU A 85 14.11 -12.32 12.29
CA LEU A 85 13.94 -13.70 12.71
C LEU A 85 12.61 -13.87 13.43
N SER A 86 11.86 -14.91 13.06
CA SER A 86 10.77 -15.41 13.91
C SER A 86 11.37 -16.33 14.97
N VAL A 87 11.16 -16.03 16.25
CA VAL A 87 11.63 -16.88 17.36
C VAL A 87 11.07 -18.30 17.27
N ARG A 88 9.87 -18.47 16.71
CA ARG A 88 9.22 -19.79 16.51
C ARG A 88 9.66 -20.52 15.24
N ALA A 89 10.26 -19.80 14.31
CA ALA A 89 10.70 -20.34 13.02
C ALA A 89 11.86 -19.49 12.48
N PRO A 90 13.06 -19.62 13.07
CA PRO A 90 14.18 -18.71 12.78
C PRO A 90 14.78 -18.93 11.38
N TRP A 91 14.47 -20.05 10.72
CA TRP A 91 14.97 -20.35 9.38
C TRP A 91 13.83 -20.58 8.37
N PRO A 92 13.89 -19.96 7.17
CA PRO A 92 14.82 -18.90 6.78
C PRO A 92 14.51 -17.55 7.46
N PRO A 93 15.49 -16.64 7.59
CA PRO A 93 15.24 -15.26 8.00
C PRO A 93 14.32 -14.53 7.02
N VAL A 94 13.48 -13.64 7.55
CA VAL A 94 12.57 -12.79 6.78
C VAL A 94 13.33 -11.59 6.24
N ARG A 95 13.31 -11.40 4.91
CA ARG A 95 13.97 -10.26 4.24
C ARG A 95 13.25 -8.96 4.56
N GLY A 96 13.99 -7.85 4.63
CA GLY A 96 13.43 -6.55 5.02
C GLY A 96 12.24 -6.09 4.18
N TRP A 97 12.28 -6.32 2.87
CA TRP A 97 11.16 -5.99 1.99
C TRP A 97 9.92 -6.87 2.24
N ILE A 98 10.09 -8.15 2.62
CA ILE A 98 8.96 -8.99 3.07
C ILE A 98 8.42 -8.47 4.41
N ALA A 99 9.31 -8.09 5.33
CA ALA A 99 8.91 -7.54 6.62
C ALA A 99 8.10 -6.25 6.46
N GLN A 100 8.44 -5.40 5.48
CA GLN A 100 7.64 -4.22 5.14
C GLN A 100 6.21 -4.59 4.69
N GLN A 101 6.06 -5.62 3.86
CA GLN A 101 4.75 -6.10 3.45
C GLN A 101 3.95 -6.71 4.61
N ILE A 102 4.61 -7.44 5.52
CA ILE A 102 4.00 -7.93 6.77
C ILE A 102 3.51 -6.76 7.63
N VAL A 103 4.30 -5.68 7.74
CA VAL A 103 3.92 -4.47 8.48
C VAL A 103 2.69 -3.82 7.87
N LYS A 104 2.62 -3.65 6.53
CA LYS A 104 1.43 -3.12 5.84
C LYS A 104 0.16 -3.93 6.18
N LEU A 105 0.23 -5.26 6.00
CA LEU A 105 -0.89 -6.17 6.28
C LEU A 105 -1.32 -6.12 7.76
N GLN A 106 -0.35 -6.13 8.67
CA GLN A 106 -0.63 -6.11 10.11
C GLN A 106 -1.19 -4.77 10.59
N ALA A 107 -0.72 -3.66 10.03
CA ALA A 107 -1.23 -2.33 10.33
C ALA A 107 -2.69 -2.18 9.88
N VAL A 108 -3.00 -2.62 8.65
CA VAL A 108 -4.37 -2.59 8.12
C VAL A 108 -5.28 -3.52 8.92
N ALA A 109 -4.84 -4.76 9.20
CA ALA A 109 -5.63 -5.72 9.97
C ALA A 109 -5.98 -5.22 11.39
N ALA A 110 -5.10 -4.42 12.00
CA ALA A 110 -5.29 -3.82 13.31
C ALA A 110 -6.19 -2.56 13.30
N SER A 111 -6.43 -1.97 12.13
CA SER A 111 -7.27 -0.78 12.02
C SER A 111 -8.75 -1.10 12.28
N THR A 112 -9.43 -0.13 12.89
CA THR A 112 -10.89 -0.11 13.11
C THR A 112 -11.61 0.88 12.17
N ALA A 113 -10.87 1.46 11.21
CA ALA A 113 -11.42 2.28 10.15
C ALA A 113 -12.28 1.43 9.20
N ASP A 114 -13.16 2.09 8.44
CA ASP A 114 -13.99 1.45 7.42
C ASP A 114 -13.16 1.16 6.15
N ALA A 115 -12.13 1.98 5.90
CA ALA A 115 -11.16 1.78 4.84
C ALA A 115 -9.78 2.29 5.28
N VAL A 116 -8.74 1.61 4.82
CA VAL A 116 -7.35 2.04 5.03
C VAL A 116 -6.72 2.31 3.67
N LEU A 117 -6.18 3.52 3.50
CA LEU A 117 -5.36 3.88 2.36
C LEU A 117 -3.89 3.62 2.70
N VAL A 118 -3.30 2.59 2.11
CA VAL A 118 -1.87 2.31 2.22
C VAL A 118 -1.15 3.09 1.12
N VAL A 119 -0.30 4.02 1.54
CA VAL A 119 0.33 4.99 0.65
C VAL A 119 1.85 4.90 0.82
N ASP A 120 2.56 4.56 -0.26
CA ASP A 120 4.01 4.54 -0.26
C ASP A 120 4.58 5.98 -0.23
N SER A 121 5.80 6.15 0.27
CA SER A 121 6.38 7.48 0.55
C SER A 121 6.58 8.36 -0.68
N ASP A 122 6.50 7.78 -1.88
CA ASP A 122 6.71 8.40 -3.17
C ASP A 122 5.42 8.76 -3.92
N VAL A 123 4.29 8.75 -3.19
CA VAL A 123 3.02 9.35 -3.61
C VAL A 123 2.90 10.76 -3.02
N GLU A 124 2.32 11.70 -3.77
CA GLU A 124 1.95 13.03 -3.28
C GLU A 124 0.52 13.36 -3.71
N PHE A 125 -0.33 13.80 -2.77
CA PHE A 125 -1.68 14.27 -3.11
C PHE A 125 -1.61 15.67 -3.71
N VAL A 126 -2.37 15.90 -4.78
CA VAL A 126 -2.33 17.16 -5.55
C VAL A 126 -3.62 17.96 -5.46
N ARG A 127 -4.65 17.42 -4.80
CA ARG A 127 -5.94 18.11 -4.59
C ARG A 127 -6.75 17.51 -3.46
N PRO A 128 -7.75 18.25 -2.92
CA PRO A 128 -8.64 17.73 -1.90
C PRO A 128 -9.28 16.42 -2.33
N PHE A 129 -9.37 15.47 -1.41
CA PHE A 129 -9.99 14.18 -1.65
C PHE A 129 -10.82 13.75 -0.44
N ALA A 130 -11.69 12.78 -0.66
CA ALA A 130 -12.50 12.12 0.34
C ALA A 130 -12.42 10.60 0.16
N LEU A 131 -12.90 9.85 1.16
CA LEU A 131 -12.97 8.40 1.03
C LEU A 131 -13.82 7.98 -0.18
N SER A 132 -14.87 8.74 -0.51
CA SER A 132 -15.76 8.47 -1.65
C SER A 132 -15.04 8.36 -2.98
N ASP A 133 -13.91 9.07 -3.16
CA ASP A 133 -13.13 9.03 -4.40
C ASP A 133 -12.46 7.66 -4.60
N PHE A 134 -12.32 6.88 -3.53
CA PHE A 134 -11.77 5.52 -3.55
C PHE A 134 -12.84 4.43 -3.42
N LEU A 135 -14.14 4.78 -3.47
CA LEU A 135 -15.24 3.82 -3.35
C LEU A 135 -15.96 3.65 -4.69
N VAL A 136 -16.36 2.41 -4.99
CA VAL A 136 -17.30 2.10 -6.08
C VAL A 136 -18.59 1.60 -5.46
N ASP A 137 -19.72 2.20 -5.82
CA ASP A 137 -21.04 1.93 -5.23
C ASP A 137 -21.03 1.98 -3.69
N GLY A 138 -20.24 2.91 -3.14
CA GLY A 138 -20.08 3.07 -1.69
C GLY A 138 -19.43 1.86 -1.02
N ARG A 139 -18.62 1.05 -1.71
CA ARG A 139 -17.86 -0.07 -1.15
C ARG A 139 -16.40 0.05 -1.55
N VAL A 140 -15.49 -0.49 -0.73
CA VAL A 140 -14.07 -0.56 -1.08
C VAL A 140 -13.93 -1.52 -2.28
N PRO A 141 -13.51 -1.03 -3.46
CA PRO A 141 -13.36 -1.88 -4.62
C PRO A 141 -12.09 -2.72 -4.52
N LEU A 142 -12.01 -3.76 -5.36
CA LEU A 142 -10.76 -4.39 -5.71
C LEU A 142 -10.16 -3.65 -6.91
N TYR A 143 -8.95 -3.12 -6.78
CA TYR A 143 -8.18 -2.73 -7.95
C TYR A 143 -7.85 -3.98 -8.77
N ARG A 144 -8.20 -3.94 -10.06
CA ARG A 144 -8.05 -5.05 -11.00
C ARG A 144 -7.82 -4.50 -12.40
N LEU A 145 -6.61 -4.68 -12.92
CA LEU A 145 -6.31 -4.38 -14.32
C LEU A 145 -6.31 -5.67 -15.14
N ASP A 146 -7.38 -5.88 -15.90
CA ASP A 146 -7.54 -7.07 -16.73
C ASP A 146 -6.47 -7.16 -17.83
N GLY A 147 -6.00 -8.38 -18.09
CA GLY A 147 -5.08 -8.65 -19.20
C GLY A 147 -3.63 -8.19 -19.00
N ALA A 148 -3.28 -7.59 -17.87
CA ALA A 148 -1.98 -6.96 -17.66
C ALA A 148 -0.83 -7.92 -17.35
N VAL A 149 -1.09 -9.02 -16.62
CA VAL A 149 -0.04 -9.96 -16.23
C VAL A 149 0.15 -11.04 -17.29
N THR A 150 1.33 -11.01 -17.91
CA THR A 150 1.83 -11.98 -18.91
C THR A 150 3.24 -12.43 -18.56
N ASP A 151 3.86 -13.28 -19.39
CA ASP A 151 5.27 -13.69 -19.27
C ASP A 151 6.26 -12.52 -19.28
N HIS A 152 5.86 -11.32 -19.73
CA HIS A 152 6.65 -10.09 -19.63
C HIS A 152 6.76 -9.52 -18.21
N LEU A 153 5.90 -9.98 -17.28
CA LEU A 153 5.92 -9.63 -15.86
C LEU A 153 6.19 -10.87 -14.99
N PRO A 154 7.36 -11.52 -15.12
CA PRO A 154 7.64 -12.80 -14.46
C PRO A 154 7.54 -12.72 -12.94
N ARG A 155 7.76 -11.54 -12.36
CA ARG A 155 7.63 -11.31 -10.91
C ARG A 155 6.18 -11.36 -10.43
N HIS A 156 5.24 -10.85 -11.22
CA HIS A 156 3.81 -10.87 -10.88
C HIS A 156 3.28 -12.32 -10.93
N LEU A 157 3.74 -13.12 -11.90
CA LEU A 157 3.45 -14.57 -11.94
C LEU A 157 3.96 -15.31 -10.70
N LEU A 158 5.16 -14.97 -10.21
CA LEU A 158 5.70 -15.54 -8.97
C LEU A 158 4.91 -15.10 -7.73
N TRP A 159 4.45 -13.85 -7.70
CA TRP A 159 3.61 -13.34 -6.61
C TRP A 159 2.22 -14.00 -6.58
N ASP A 160 1.56 -14.18 -7.73
CA ASP A 160 0.28 -14.88 -7.84
C ASP A 160 0.41 -16.33 -7.37
N ARG A 161 1.45 -17.05 -7.84
CA ARG A 161 1.74 -18.41 -7.37
C ARG A 161 1.90 -18.46 -5.85
N ALA A 162 2.71 -17.57 -5.28
CA ALA A 162 2.92 -17.52 -3.84
C ALA A 162 1.62 -17.21 -3.07
N ALA A 163 0.79 -16.30 -3.58
CA ALA A 163 -0.51 -15.98 -3.00
C ALA A 163 -1.45 -17.20 -3.02
N ARG A 164 -1.58 -17.89 -4.16
CA ARG A 164 -2.41 -19.10 -4.29
C ARG A 164 -1.96 -20.21 -3.35
N GLU A 165 -0.65 -20.47 -3.26
CA GLU A 165 -0.10 -21.44 -2.30
C GLU A 165 -0.41 -21.06 -0.85
N LEU A 166 -0.22 -19.79 -0.47
CA LEU A 166 -0.54 -19.30 0.88
C LEU A 166 -2.04 -19.41 1.20
N LEU A 167 -2.90 -19.28 0.19
CA LEU A 167 -4.35 -19.36 0.33
C LEU A 167 -4.90 -20.79 0.14
N GLY A 168 -4.05 -21.76 -0.18
CA GLY A 168 -4.45 -23.15 -0.43
C GLY A 168 -5.41 -23.26 -1.62
N LEU A 169 -5.15 -22.46 -2.66
CA LEU A 169 -5.88 -22.46 -3.92
C LEU A 169 -5.11 -23.30 -4.95
N ALA A 170 -5.84 -23.82 -5.95
CA ALA A 170 -5.21 -24.50 -7.07
C ALA A 170 -4.25 -23.54 -7.81
N PRO A 171 -3.12 -24.04 -8.30
CA PRO A 171 -2.27 -23.26 -9.19
C PRO A 171 -3.08 -22.90 -10.43
N ASP A 172 -2.79 -21.73 -10.96
CA ASP A 172 -3.35 -21.28 -12.22
C ASP A 172 -2.20 -21.09 -13.20
N ALA A 173 -2.41 -21.53 -14.44
CA ALA A 173 -1.48 -21.39 -15.56
C ALA A 173 -2.05 -20.49 -16.68
N ALA A 174 -3.30 -20.05 -16.58
CA ALA A 174 -3.95 -19.20 -17.57
C ALA A 174 -3.20 -17.86 -17.72
N GLN A 175 -3.09 -17.37 -18.95
CA GLN A 175 -2.60 -16.04 -19.26
C GLN A 175 -3.43 -15.47 -20.42
N PRO A 176 -3.65 -14.15 -20.47
CA PRO A 176 -3.21 -13.15 -19.49
C PRO A 176 -4.03 -13.22 -18.18
N ARG A 177 -3.52 -12.61 -17.10
CA ARG A 177 -4.21 -12.50 -15.81
C ARG A 177 -4.40 -11.06 -15.36
N PRO A 178 -5.35 -10.81 -14.43
CA PRO A 178 -5.46 -9.50 -13.83
C PRO A 178 -4.21 -9.13 -13.02
N ASP A 179 -3.86 -7.85 -13.03
CA ASP A 179 -2.90 -7.26 -12.09
C ASP A 179 -3.64 -6.56 -10.94
N TYR A 180 -3.06 -6.67 -9.74
CA TYR A 180 -3.62 -6.10 -8.50
C TYR A 180 -2.73 -5.01 -7.89
N ILE A 181 -1.58 -4.73 -8.52
CA ILE A 181 -0.66 -3.69 -8.04
C ILE A 181 -1.27 -2.31 -8.29
N CYS A 182 -1.44 -1.51 -7.23
CA CYS A 182 -1.95 -0.14 -7.32
C CYS A 182 -1.35 0.79 -6.28
N TRP A 183 -1.38 2.09 -6.57
CA TRP A 183 -0.95 3.16 -5.67
C TRP A 183 -1.83 4.39 -5.83
N PRO A 184 -2.39 4.96 -4.75
CA PRO A 184 -2.46 4.39 -3.42
C PRO A 184 -3.37 3.14 -3.36
N CYS A 185 -3.17 2.26 -2.37
CA CYS A 185 -4.01 1.07 -2.17
C CYS A 185 -5.11 1.33 -1.14
N VAL A 186 -6.38 1.27 -1.54
CA VAL A 186 -7.50 1.23 -0.58
C VAL A 186 -7.85 -0.22 -0.23
N TRP A 187 -7.82 -0.56 1.06
CA TRP A 187 -8.21 -1.90 1.54
C TRP A 187 -9.28 -1.84 2.62
N ASP A 188 -10.14 -2.86 2.61
CA ASP A 188 -11.05 -3.16 3.70
C ASP A 188 -10.30 -3.99 4.78
N PRO A 189 -10.15 -3.48 6.01
CA PRO A 189 -9.52 -4.23 7.10
C PRO A 189 -10.13 -5.60 7.37
N ALA A 190 -11.44 -5.79 7.16
CA ALA A 190 -12.12 -7.06 7.32
C ALA A 190 -11.68 -8.09 6.27
N VAL A 191 -11.52 -7.66 5.01
CA VAL A 191 -11.02 -8.52 3.93
C VAL A 191 -9.57 -8.93 4.21
N VAL A 192 -8.72 -7.99 4.64
CA VAL A 192 -7.33 -8.31 5.04
C VAL A 192 -7.32 -9.32 6.19
N ARG A 193 -8.08 -9.10 7.26
CA ARG A 193 -8.16 -10.06 8.39
C ARG A 193 -8.59 -11.45 7.93
N ALA A 194 -9.57 -11.54 7.03
CA ALA A 194 -10.04 -12.82 6.49
C ALA A 194 -8.97 -13.52 5.63
N ALA A 195 -8.22 -12.76 4.81
CA ALA A 195 -7.10 -13.28 4.03
C ALA A 195 -6.01 -13.86 4.95
N LEU A 196 -5.60 -13.10 5.96
CA LEU A 196 -4.58 -13.53 6.93
C LEU A 196 -5.03 -14.75 7.74
N ALA A 197 -6.31 -14.81 8.13
CA ALA A 197 -6.88 -15.98 8.79
C ALA A 197 -6.88 -17.22 7.87
N ARG A 198 -7.14 -17.06 6.57
CA ARG A 198 -7.03 -18.13 5.58
C ARG A 198 -5.59 -18.62 5.46
N VAL A 199 -4.62 -17.71 5.34
CA VAL A 199 -3.19 -18.06 5.29
C VAL A 199 -2.77 -18.86 6.51
N GLN A 200 -3.13 -18.40 7.72
CA GLN A 200 -2.83 -19.10 8.96
C GLN A 200 -3.42 -20.52 8.99
N ARG A 201 -4.66 -20.67 8.54
CA ARG A 201 -5.35 -21.96 8.52
C ARG A 201 -4.69 -22.95 7.55
N VAL A 202 -4.35 -22.50 6.34
CA VAL A 202 -3.70 -23.32 5.32
C VAL A 202 -2.29 -23.70 5.73
N ALA A 203 -1.52 -22.75 6.28
CA ALA A 203 -0.12 -22.97 6.64
C ALA A 203 0.07 -23.75 7.95
N GLY A 204 -0.97 -23.89 8.79
CA GLY A 204 -0.87 -24.51 10.12
C GLY A 204 0.06 -23.77 11.09
N THR A 205 0.45 -22.53 10.77
CA THR A 205 1.39 -21.69 11.52
C THR A 205 0.90 -20.25 11.50
N ALA A 206 1.45 -19.40 12.36
CA ALA A 206 1.10 -17.98 12.37
C ALA A 206 1.32 -17.36 10.97
N TRP A 207 0.33 -16.63 10.45
CA TRP A 207 0.39 -16.08 9.08
C TRP A 207 1.68 -15.31 8.75
N PRO A 208 2.30 -14.51 9.66
CA PRO A 208 3.51 -13.77 9.32
C PRO A 208 4.71 -14.70 9.13
N VAL A 209 4.70 -15.88 9.79
CA VAL A 209 5.72 -16.91 9.59
C VAL A 209 5.55 -17.55 8.22
N ALA A 210 4.32 -17.86 7.83
CA ALA A 210 4.02 -18.43 6.50
C ALA A 210 4.44 -17.47 5.37
N VAL A 211 4.10 -16.18 5.49
CA VAL A 211 4.51 -15.13 4.56
C VAL A 211 6.03 -14.91 4.60
N GLY A 212 6.62 -14.85 5.79
CA GLY A 212 8.04 -14.60 6.00
C GLY A 212 8.98 -15.62 5.34
N ARG A 213 8.48 -16.84 5.08
CA ARG A 213 9.21 -17.91 4.38
C ARG A 213 9.25 -17.76 2.86
N ARG A 214 8.48 -16.83 2.29
CA ARG A 214 8.38 -16.66 0.83
C ARG A 214 9.53 -15.81 0.30
N LEU A 215 10.09 -16.27 -0.82
CA LEU A 215 11.13 -15.54 -1.56
C LEU A 215 10.53 -14.49 -2.50
N HIS A 216 9.29 -14.70 -2.94
CA HIS A 216 8.52 -13.83 -3.81
C HIS A 216 7.14 -13.67 -3.17
N PHE A 217 6.76 -12.43 -2.85
CA PHE A 217 5.49 -12.12 -2.21
C PHE A 217 5.09 -10.68 -2.55
N SER A 218 3.79 -10.45 -2.69
CA SER A 218 3.17 -9.14 -2.77
C SER A 218 1.91 -9.16 -1.93
N GLU A 219 1.78 -8.20 -1.02
CA GLU A 219 0.60 -8.00 -0.19
C GLU A 219 -0.63 -7.63 -1.02
N MET A 220 -0.44 -6.84 -2.09
CA MET A 220 -1.49 -6.44 -3.03
C MET A 220 -2.01 -7.64 -3.82
N VAL A 221 -1.11 -8.48 -4.31
CA VAL A 221 -1.48 -9.72 -5.02
C VAL A 221 -2.14 -10.72 -4.08
N LEU A 222 -1.68 -10.85 -2.82
CA LEU A 222 -2.36 -11.67 -1.82
C LEU A 222 -3.80 -11.18 -1.59
N TYR A 223 -3.99 -9.86 -1.44
CA TYR A 223 -5.31 -9.26 -1.25
C TYR A 223 -6.22 -9.53 -2.46
N GLY A 224 -5.74 -9.27 -3.68
CA GLY A 224 -6.51 -9.48 -4.91
C GLY A 224 -6.91 -10.92 -5.13
N VAL A 225 -5.95 -11.86 -5.06
CA VAL A 225 -6.23 -13.30 -5.22
C VAL A 225 -7.20 -13.78 -4.14
N PHE A 226 -7.07 -13.31 -2.89
CA PHE A 226 -8.03 -13.66 -1.85
C PHE A 226 -9.42 -13.08 -2.14
N ALA A 227 -9.50 -11.81 -2.54
CA ALA A 227 -10.75 -11.12 -2.81
C ALA A 227 -11.58 -11.82 -3.90
N GLU A 228 -10.92 -12.33 -4.94
CA GLU A 228 -11.58 -13.02 -6.05
C GLU A 228 -11.87 -14.49 -5.76
N TYR A 229 -10.88 -15.23 -5.28
CA TYR A 229 -10.95 -16.71 -5.25
C TYR A 229 -11.00 -17.30 -3.85
N GLY A 230 -10.69 -16.50 -2.82
CA GLY A 230 -10.51 -16.96 -1.44
C GLY A 230 -11.70 -16.72 -0.50
N ARG A 231 -12.68 -15.90 -0.88
CA ARG A 231 -13.79 -15.48 0.00
C ARG A 231 -14.96 -16.48 0.10
N GLY A 232 -14.99 -17.53 -0.71
CA GLY A 232 -16.12 -18.46 -0.76
C GLY A 232 -17.36 -17.84 -1.44
N PRO A 233 -18.57 -18.38 -1.23
CA PRO A 233 -19.80 -17.90 -1.88
C PRO A 233 -20.30 -16.62 -1.20
N VAL A 234 -19.64 -15.50 -1.49
CA VAL A 234 -20.06 -14.16 -1.07
C VAL A 234 -20.20 -13.27 -2.29
N GLU A 235 -20.91 -12.16 -2.14
CA GLU A 235 -21.01 -11.16 -3.19
C GLU A 235 -19.59 -10.65 -3.57
N PRO A 236 -19.28 -10.61 -4.89
CA PRO A 236 -18.03 -10.01 -5.37
C PRO A 236 -17.84 -8.59 -4.86
N LEU A 237 -16.58 -8.19 -4.70
CA LEU A 237 -16.28 -6.77 -4.52
C LEU A 237 -16.50 -6.06 -5.87
N PRO A 238 -16.95 -4.80 -5.87
CA PRO A 238 -16.82 -3.95 -7.05
C PRO A 238 -15.37 -3.90 -7.51
N VAL A 239 -15.14 -3.71 -8.80
CA VAL A 239 -13.80 -3.65 -9.38
C VAL A 239 -13.55 -2.26 -9.99
N THR A 240 -12.30 -1.83 -9.95
CA THR A 240 -11.84 -0.62 -10.65
C THR A 240 -10.45 -0.86 -11.24
N ALA A 241 -10.16 -0.23 -12.38
CA ALA A 241 -8.82 -0.12 -12.93
C ALA A 241 -8.26 1.31 -12.80
N ASP A 242 -9.01 2.21 -12.16
CA ASP A 242 -8.59 3.58 -11.91
C ASP A 242 -7.96 3.68 -10.52
N MET A 243 -6.75 4.25 -10.46
CA MET A 243 -6.04 4.50 -9.21
C MET A 243 -6.28 5.93 -8.69
N HIS A 244 -6.86 6.83 -9.50
CA HIS A 244 -6.88 8.28 -9.27
C HIS A 244 -5.47 8.84 -8.99
N CYS A 245 -4.47 8.23 -9.63
CA CYS A 245 -3.06 8.44 -9.33
C CYS A 245 -2.17 8.01 -10.51
N PRO A 246 -1.90 8.92 -11.47
CA PRO A 246 -0.93 8.69 -12.51
C PRO A 246 0.41 8.31 -11.88
N SER A 247 0.95 7.19 -12.33
CA SER A 247 2.03 6.50 -11.64
C SER A 247 3.20 6.24 -12.59
N PHE A 248 4.38 6.74 -12.21
CA PHE A 248 5.64 6.49 -12.88
C PHE A 248 6.49 5.51 -12.07
N SER A 249 6.39 4.22 -12.40
CA SER A 249 7.05 3.14 -11.66
C SER A 249 8.48 2.80 -12.14
N ASP A 250 8.92 3.32 -13.29
CA ASP A 250 10.22 2.98 -13.86
C ASP A 250 11.38 3.45 -12.95
N GLU A 251 12.43 2.63 -12.89
CA GLU A 251 13.69 2.95 -12.19
C GLU A 251 14.62 3.78 -13.10
N ARG A 252 14.09 4.86 -13.70
CA ARG A 252 14.85 5.80 -14.53
C ARG A 252 14.51 7.24 -14.18
N ALA A 253 15.50 8.11 -14.19
CA ALA A 253 15.30 9.50 -13.81
C ALA A 253 14.49 10.23 -14.87
N LEU A 254 13.56 11.08 -14.43
CA LEU A 254 12.85 12.01 -15.30
C LEU A 254 13.52 13.38 -15.23
N ASP A 255 13.82 13.96 -16.38
CA ASP A 255 14.15 15.37 -16.47
C ASP A 255 12.86 16.23 -16.47
N ARG A 256 13.04 17.56 -16.57
CA ARG A 256 11.92 18.52 -16.58
C ARG A 256 10.91 18.23 -17.71
N VAL A 257 11.40 17.94 -18.91
CA VAL A 257 10.55 17.73 -20.09
C VAL A 257 9.78 16.42 -19.96
N ALA A 258 10.42 15.37 -19.45
CA ALA A 258 9.80 14.08 -19.24
C ALA A 258 8.76 14.14 -18.09
N LEU A 259 9.03 14.91 -17.03
CA LEU A 259 8.05 15.19 -15.97
C LEU A 259 6.85 15.97 -16.50
N ASP A 260 7.07 17.03 -17.28
CA ASP A 260 5.97 17.82 -17.85
C ASP A 260 5.08 16.97 -18.75
N ARG A 261 5.68 16.06 -19.54
CA ARG A 261 4.91 15.11 -20.34
C ARG A 261 4.13 14.13 -19.47
N PHE A 262 4.75 13.55 -18.45
CA PHE A 262 4.08 12.62 -17.53
C PHE A 262 2.91 13.29 -16.80
N LEU A 263 3.09 14.54 -16.37
CA LEU A 263 2.08 15.29 -15.64
C LEU A 263 0.99 15.88 -16.53
N ALA A 264 1.17 15.90 -17.86
CA ALA A 264 0.12 16.33 -18.79
C ALA A 264 -1.07 15.37 -18.82
N ASP A 265 -0.87 14.12 -18.40
CA ASP A 265 -1.91 13.09 -18.33
C ASP A 265 -2.70 13.14 -17.00
N VAL A 266 -2.31 14.01 -16.06
CA VAL A 266 -3.05 14.21 -14.80
C VAL A 266 -4.38 14.90 -15.12
N SER A 267 -5.47 14.15 -14.99
CA SER A 267 -6.84 14.63 -15.18
C SER A 267 -7.33 15.45 -13.99
N ASP A 268 -8.56 15.98 -14.03
CA ASP A 268 -9.23 16.67 -12.91
C ASP A 268 -9.76 15.70 -11.82
N ASP A 269 -9.82 14.40 -12.12
CA ASP A 269 -10.26 13.36 -11.17
C ASP A 269 -9.09 12.69 -10.41
N ASP A 270 -7.84 12.88 -10.87
CA ASP A 270 -6.64 12.33 -10.23
C ASP A 270 -6.21 13.04 -8.93
N VAL A 271 -6.51 12.43 -7.79
CA VAL A 271 -6.23 13.07 -6.49
C VAL A 271 -4.75 13.04 -6.07
N ALA A 272 -3.94 12.18 -6.69
CA ALA A 272 -2.54 11.98 -6.34
C ALA A 272 -1.65 11.78 -7.59
N VAL A 273 -0.34 11.82 -7.36
CA VAL A 273 0.68 11.45 -8.35
C VAL A 273 1.72 10.58 -7.66
N MET A 274 2.16 9.52 -8.33
CA MET A 274 3.28 8.69 -7.88
C MET A 274 4.45 8.79 -8.86
N ILE A 275 5.63 9.11 -8.32
CA ILE A 275 6.90 9.03 -9.06
C ILE A 275 7.82 8.19 -8.21
N SER A 276 8.19 7.00 -8.68
CA SER A 276 8.95 6.00 -7.93
C SER A 276 10.15 6.62 -7.20
N ALA A 277 10.31 6.31 -5.91
CA ALA A 277 11.50 6.67 -5.12
C ALA A 277 12.80 6.13 -5.75
N LYS A 278 12.69 5.07 -6.57
CA LYS A 278 13.81 4.44 -7.26
C LYS A 278 14.07 5.00 -8.66
N SER A 279 13.25 5.94 -9.12
CA SER A 279 13.49 6.61 -10.40
C SER A 279 14.83 7.37 -10.39
N GLY A 280 15.30 7.83 -9.24
CA GLY A 280 16.46 8.72 -9.17
C GLY A 280 16.18 10.12 -9.73
N THR A 281 14.91 10.48 -9.91
CA THR A 281 14.47 11.83 -10.27
C THR A 281 14.87 12.81 -9.18
N ASP A 282 15.48 13.94 -9.57
CA ASP A 282 15.91 14.97 -8.63
C ASP A 282 14.73 15.52 -7.82
N LEU A 283 14.92 15.66 -6.50
CA LEU A 283 13.88 16.06 -5.57
C LEU A 283 13.37 17.48 -5.82
N ALA A 284 14.25 18.43 -6.17
CA ALA A 284 13.83 19.81 -6.43
C ALA A 284 13.05 19.89 -7.74
N VAL A 285 13.48 19.17 -8.78
CA VAL A 285 12.76 19.09 -10.06
C VAL A 285 11.38 18.44 -9.85
N ARG A 286 11.31 17.34 -9.11
CA ARG A 286 10.05 16.67 -8.73
C ARG A 286 9.09 17.63 -8.04
N ARG A 287 9.54 18.31 -6.97
CA ARG A 287 8.71 19.25 -6.21
C ARG A 287 8.24 20.43 -7.05
N GLU A 288 9.05 20.91 -7.98
CA GLU A 288 8.65 21.98 -8.89
C GLU A 288 7.56 21.53 -9.85
N ALA A 289 7.69 20.33 -10.42
CA ALA A 289 6.74 19.77 -11.35
C ALA A 289 5.39 19.48 -10.67
N ILE A 290 5.38 18.80 -9.52
CA ILE A 290 4.15 18.45 -8.80
C ILE A 290 3.39 19.71 -8.34
N ARG A 291 4.10 20.76 -7.90
CA ARG A 291 3.47 22.04 -7.53
C ARG A 291 2.68 22.70 -8.67
N ARG A 292 2.99 22.42 -9.94
CA ARG A 292 2.26 22.99 -11.09
C ARG A 292 0.90 22.36 -11.30
N VAL A 293 0.73 21.09 -10.94
CA VAL A 293 -0.54 20.36 -11.06
C VAL A 293 -1.34 20.33 -9.76
N ALA A 294 -0.69 20.70 -8.64
CA ALA A 294 -1.37 20.80 -7.36
C ALA A 294 -2.37 21.97 -7.35
N SER A 295 -3.63 21.67 -7.07
CA SER A 295 -4.68 22.67 -6.86
C SER A 295 -4.33 23.62 -5.73
N ALA A 296 -4.86 24.85 -5.77
CA ALA A 296 -4.83 25.74 -4.62
C ALA A 296 -5.55 25.07 -3.43
N ALA A 297 -5.06 25.29 -2.21
CA ALA A 297 -5.81 24.83 -1.04
C ALA A 297 -7.16 25.58 -1.00
N PRO A 298 -8.28 24.91 -0.66
CA PRO A 298 -9.53 25.60 -0.39
C PRO A 298 -9.39 26.59 0.78
#